data_AF-Q5BTI6-F1
#
_entry.id   AF-Q5BTI6-F1
#
_cell.length_a   1.000
_cell.length_b   1.000
_cell.length_c   1.000
_cell.angle_alpha   90.00
_cell.angle_beta   90.00
_cell.angle_gamma   90.00
#
_symmetry.space_group_name_H-M   'P 1'
#
loop_
_entity.id
_entity.type
_entity.pdbx_description
1 polymer ?
#
loop_
_entity_poly.entity_id
_entity_poly.type
_entity_poly.pdbx_seq_one_letter_code
_entity_poly.pdbx_strand_id
1 'polypeptide(L)'
;MLQFAGRIRNRSLSLMMVTLGSRYPLVRKATATELYECLLVHELCPPEVLDQLSSILTETIWDADIQVVRPIRNQLCELFQVPVPSVKSKSQNNESR
;
A
#
# COMPACT_ATOMS: atom_id res chain seq x y z
N MET A 1 -1.04 -15.95 11.75
CA MET A 1 -1.15 -14.52 11.36
C MET A 1 0.17 -14.09 10.76
N LEU A 2 0.14 -13.61 9.51
CA LEU A 2 1.20 -13.42 8.51
C LEU A 2 2.66 -13.91 8.79
N GLN A 3 2.84 -15.16 9.22
CA GLN A 3 4.16 -15.83 9.29
C GLN A 3 4.69 -16.29 7.91
N PHE A 4 4.11 -15.81 6.80
CA PHE A 4 4.44 -16.31 5.47
C PHE A 4 5.53 -15.43 4.83
N ALA A 5 6.79 -15.78 5.07
CA ALA A 5 7.91 -15.16 4.38
C ALA A 5 7.81 -15.32 2.86
N GLY A 6 8.36 -14.35 2.11
CA GLY A 6 8.50 -14.42 0.66
C GLY A 6 7.25 -14.00 -0.13
N ARG A 7 6.81 -14.85 -1.08
CA ARG A 7 5.86 -14.48 -2.14
C ARG A 7 4.48 -14.04 -1.61
N ILE A 8 3.98 -14.71 -0.56
CA ILE A 8 2.64 -14.43 -0.02
C ILE A 8 2.63 -13.06 0.67
N ARG A 9 3.63 -12.75 1.50
CA ARG A 9 3.78 -11.42 2.12
C ARG A 9 3.82 -10.31 1.07
N ASN A 10 4.67 -10.44 0.06
CA ASN A 10 4.77 -9.42 -1.00
C ASN A 10 3.46 -9.25 -1.76
N ARG A 11 2.72 -10.34 -1.97
CA ARG A 11 1.40 -10.27 -2.59
C ARG A 11 0.37 -9.57 -1.70
N SER A 12 0.35 -9.87 -0.40
CA SER A 12 -0.52 -9.22 0.57
C SER A 12 -0.21 -7.73 0.68
N LEU A 13 1.07 -7.35 0.82
CA LEU A 13 1.49 -5.95 0.84
C LEU A 13 1.08 -5.22 -0.44
N SER A 14 1.28 -5.83 -1.61
CA SER A 14 0.84 -5.25 -2.89
C SER A 14 -0.67 -5.00 -2.92
N LEU A 15 -1.48 -5.91 -2.37
CA LEU A 15 -2.93 -5.73 -2.27
C LEU A 15 -3.30 -4.63 -1.27
N MET A 16 -2.58 -4.50 -0.15
CA MET A 16 -2.77 -3.40 0.79
C MET A 16 -2.43 -2.04 0.16
N MET A 17 -1.40 -1.98 -0.69
CA MET A 17 -1.08 -0.76 -1.46
C MET A 17 -2.19 -0.38 -2.46
N VAL A 18 -2.92 -1.36 -2.98
CA VAL A 18 -4.12 -1.12 -3.80
C VAL A 18 -5.25 -0.56 -2.94
N THR A 19 -5.51 -1.11 -1.75
CA THR A 19 -6.60 -0.66 -0.87
C THR A 19 -6.32 0.70 -0.24
N LEU A 20 -5.07 1.04 0.08
CA LEU A 20 -4.65 2.41 0.44
C LEU A 20 -4.88 3.42 -0.68
N GLY A 21 -4.95 2.98 -1.94
CA GLY A 21 -5.32 3.80 -3.09
C GLY A 21 -6.81 3.82 -3.41
N SER A 22 -7.67 3.33 -2.52
CA SER A 22 -9.12 3.25 -2.73
C SER A 22 -9.79 4.62 -2.87
N ARG A 23 -10.88 4.68 -3.62
CA ARG A 23 -11.77 5.86 -3.70
C ARG A 23 -12.53 6.12 -2.40
N TYR A 24 -12.57 5.14 -1.50
CA TYR A 24 -13.33 5.20 -0.26
C TYR A 24 -12.40 5.53 0.93
N PRO A 25 -12.51 6.73 1.52
CA PRO A 25 -11.72 7.15 2.69
C PRO A 25 -11.70 6.14 3.84
N LEU A 26 -12.86 5.54 4.15
CA LEU A 26 -12.99 4.55 5.23
C LEU A 26 -12.10 3.33 5.00
N VAL A 27 -12.03 2.84 3.76
CA VAL A 27 -11.18 1.69 3.39
C VAL A 27 -9.71 2.03 3.57
N ARG A 28 -9.30 3.25 3.21
CA ARG A 28 -7.91 3.70 3.35
C ARG A 28 -7.50 3.81 4.82
N LYS A 29 -8.33 4.44 5.67
CA LYS A 29 -8.09 4.53 7.11
C LYS A 29 -7.95 3.14 7.74
N ALA A 30 -8.91 2.26 7.51
CA ALA A 30 -8.86 0.90 8.04
C ALA A 30 -7.61 0.13 7.58
N THR A 31 -7.23 0.27 6.29
CA THR A 31 -6.02 -0.36 5.78
C THR A 31 -4.76 0.21 6.42
N ALA A 32 -4.67 1.54 6.62
CA ALA A 32 -3.51 2.17 7.24
C ALA A 32 -3.33 1.73 8.70
N THR A 33 -4.42 1.64 9.46
CA THR A 33 -4.44 1.11 10.83
C THR A 33 -3.95 -0.34 10.86
N GLU A 34 -4.54 -1.21 10.04
CA GLU A 34 -4.16 -2.63 9.97
C GLU A 34 -2.68 -2.79 9.56
N LEU A 35 -2.20 -1.99 8.60
CA LEU A 35 -0.80 -2.04 8.15
C LEU A 35 0.16 -1.58 9.25
N TYR A 36 -0.20 -0.54 10.01
CA TYR A 36 0.59 -0.08 11.15
C TYR A 36 0.66 -1.14 12.25
N GLU A 37 -0.46 -1.77 12.59
CA GLU A 37 -0.48 -2.88 13.55
C GLU A 37 0.38 -4.05 13.07
N CYS A 38 0.27 -4.42 11.79
CA CYS A 38 1.10 -5.46 11.21
C CYS A 38 2.59 -5.10 11.25
N LEU A 39 2.94 -3.83 11.07
CA LEU A 39 4.32 -3.34 11.10
C LEU A 39 4.94 -3.45 12.51
N LEU A 40 4.15 -3.23 13.55
CA LEU A 40 4.60 -3.37 14.94
C LEU A 40 4.71 -4.82 15.40
N VAL A 41 3.81 -5.68 14.90
CA VAL A 41 3.72 -7.09 15.34
C VAL A 41 4.59 -8.02 14.49
N HIS A 42 4.85 -7.66 13.25
CA HIS A 42 5.56 -8.50 12.29
C HIS A 42 6.78 -7.78 11.72
N GLU A 43 7.87 -8.53 11.51
CA GLU A 43 9.07 -8.07 10.81
C GLU A 43 8.82 -7.93 9.29
N LEU A 44 7.95 -6.97 8.92
CA LEU A 44 7.57 -6.70 7.53
C LEU A 44 8.64 -5.94 6.76
N CYS A 45 9.47 -5.17 7.45
CA CYS A 45 10.50 -4.33 6.87
C CYS A 45 11.78 -4.36 7.73
N PRO A 46 12.92 -3.95 7.16
CA PRO A 46 14.14 -3.72 7.94
C PRO A 46 13.91 -2.65 9.03
N PRO A 47 14.60 -2.73 10.19
CA PRO A 47 14.47 -1.75 11.27
C PRO A 47 14.76 -0.30 10.83
N GLU A 48 15.62 -0.12 9.83
CA GLU A 48 16.08 1.19 9.35
C GLU A 48 14.97 2.03 8.72
N VAL A 49 13.91 1.38 8.21
CA VAL A 49 12.76 2.04 7.58
C VAL A 49 11.49 2.00 8.44
N LEU A 50 11.54 1.34 9.61
CA LEU A 50 10.39 1.10 10.47
C LEU A 50 9.78 2.42 10.98
N ASP A 51 10.63 3.31 11.50
CA ASP A 51 10.18 4.60 12.04
C ASP A 51 9.58 5.48 10.95
N GLN A 52 10.20 5.49 9.77
CA GLN A 52 9.71 6.24 8.62
C GLN A 52 8.34 5.73 8.15
N LEU A 53 8.18 4.40 8.03
CA LEU A 53 6.90 3.78 7.66
C LEU A 53 5.82 4.08 8.71
N SER A 54 6.16 3.99 9.99
CA SER A 54 5.26 4.29 11.11
C SER A 54 4.79 5.74 11.08
N SER A 55 5.70 6.69 10.90
CA SER A 55 5.39 8.12 10.78
C SER A 55 4.45 8.38 9.61
N ILE A 56 4.75 7.85 8.41
CA ILE A 56 3.87 8.00 7.24
C ILE A 56 2.47 7.44 7.52
N LEU A 57 2.36 6.25 8.11
CA LEU A 57 1.07 5.60 8.36
C LEU A 57 0.20 6.35 9.37
N THR A 58 0.82 6.97 10.37
CA THR A 58 0.12 7.65 11.48
C THR A 58 -0.13 9.13 11.23
N GLU A 59 0.78 9.83 10.54
CA GLU A 59 0.67 11.26 10.26
C GLU A 59 -0.14 11.59 9.00
N THR A 60 -0.29 10.62 8.08
CA THR A 60 -1.06 10.84 6.85
C THR A 60 -2.56 10.95 7.13
N ILE A 61 -3.19 11.99 6.59
CA ILE A 61 -4.64 12.19 6.61
C ILE A 61 -5.28 11.31 5.52
N TRP A 62 -5.60 10.06 5.84
CA TRP A 62 -6.08 9.06 4.88
C TRP A 62 -7.47 9.32 4.29
N ASP A 63 -8.25 10.24 4.86
CA ASP A 63 -9.52 10.73 4.31
C ASP A 63 -9.39 11.97 3.42
N ALA A 64 -8.18 12.48 3.19
CA ALA A 64 -7.92 13.53 2.23
C ALA A 64 -8.23 13.10 0.78
N ASP A 65 -8.12 14.04 -0.17
CA ASP A 65 -8.33 13.74 -1.58
C ASP A 65 -7.42 12.61 -2.08
N ILE A 66 -7.96 11.74 -2.94
CA ILE A 66 -7.21 10.59 -3.47
C ILE A 66 -5.95 10.98 -4.23
N GLN A 67 -5.93 12.16 -4.88
CA GLN A 67 -4.76 12.68 -5.58
C GLN A 67 -3.64 13.09 -4.62
N VAL A 68 -3.97 13.43 -3.37
CA VAL A 68 -2.99 13.70 -2.30
C VAL A 68 -2.46 12.40 -1.70
N VAL A 69 -3.34 11.42 -1.48
CA VAL A 69 -2.97 10.15 -0.85
C VAL A 69 -2.13 9.24 -1.75
N ARG A 70 -2.36 9.25 -3.07
CA ARG A 70 -1.66 8.37 -4.02
C ARG A 70 -0.13 8.56 -4.04
N PRO A 71 0.43 9.78 -4.10
CA PRO A 71 1.86 10.01 -3.97
C PRO A 71 2.45 9.44 -2.67
N ILE A 72 1.78 9.65 -1.54
CA ILE A 72 2.22 9.13 -0.23
C ILE A 72 2.21 7.60 -0.23
N ARG A 73 1.16 6.99 -0.78
CA ARG A 73 1.09 5.54 -0.98
C ARG A 73 2.24 5.03 -1.86
N ASN A 74 2.62 5.77 -2.91
CA ASN A 74 3.73 5.38 -3.76
C ASN A 74 5.07 5.39 -3.00
N GLN A 75 5.28 6.36 -2.10
CA GLN A 75 6.43 6.36 -1.20
C GLN A 75 6.43 5.11 -0.29
N LEU A 76 5.27 4.69 0.24
CA LEU A 76 5.17 3.43 0.96
C LEU A 76 5.54 2.23 0.08
N CYS A 77 5.14 2.22 -1.20
CA CYS A 77 5.52 1.14 -2.13
C CYS A 77 7.03 1.05 -2.33
N GLU A 78 7.71 2.20 -2.44
CA GLU A 78 9.17 2.27 -2.57
C GLU A 78 9.87 1.72 -1.33
N LEU A 79 9.41 2.12 -0.13
CA LEU A 79 9.97 1.65 1.15
C LEU A 79 9.75 0.15 1.37
N PHE A 80 8.58 -0.38 1.01
CA PHE A 80 8.29 -1.82 1.05
C PHE A 80 8.87 -2.60 -0.13
N GLN A 81 9.49 -1.93 -1.11
CA GLN A 81 10.01 -2.52 -2.34
C GLN A 81 8.95 -3.35 -3.10
N VAL A 82 7.70 -2.86 -3.11
CA VAL A 82 6.58 -3.48 -3.83
C VAL A 82 6.19 -2.63 -5.06
N PRO A 83 5.63 -3.23 -6.11
CA PRO A 83 5.23 -2.48 -7.29
C PRO A 83 4.17 -1.43 -6.98
N VAL A 84 4.36 -0.21 -7.49
CA VAL A 84 3.35 0.85 -7.39
C VAL A 84 2.09 0.44 -8.17
N PRO A 85 0.91 0.41 -7.54
CA PRO A 85 -0.31 0.06 -8.25
C PRO A 85 -0.68 1.12 -9.30
N SER A 86 -0.77 0.67 -10.55
CA SER A 86 -1.23 1.46 -11.70
C SER A 86 -2.60 0.98 -12.18
N VAL A 87 -3.43 1.91 -12.64
CA VAL A 87 -4.66 1.57 -13.35
C VAL A 87 -4.22 1.13 -14.74
N LYS A 88 -4.30 -0.16 -15.04
CA LYS A 88 -4.19 -0.62 -16.43
C LYS A 88 -5.39 -0.03 -17.17
N SER A 89 -5.15 0.98 -18.01
CA SER A 89 -6.08 1.31 -19.07
C SER A 89 -6.32 0.02 -19.85
N LYS A 90 -7.58 -0.42 -19.95
CA LYS A 90 -7.93 -1.47 -20.90
C LYS A 90 -7.58 -0.92 -22.27
N SER A 91 -6.44 -1.29 -22.84
CA SER A 91 -6.21 -1.13 -24.26
C SER A 91 -7.33 -1.90 -24.96
N GLN A 92 -8.23 -1.18 -25.61
CA GLN A 92 -9.16 -1.76 -26.57
C GLN A 92 -8.31 -2.36 -27.69
N ASN A 93 -8.04 -3.67 -27.62
CA ASN A 93 -7.58 -4.42 -28.76
C ASN A 93 -8.84 -4.83 -29.54
N ASN A 94 -9.41 -3.88 -30.27
CA ASN A 94 -10.36 -4.17 -31.34
C ASN A 94 -9.59 -4.18 -32.66
N GLU A 95 -9.71 -5.31 -33.36
CA GLU A 95 -9.73 -5.45 -34.82
C GLU A 95 -8.50 -5.02 -35.63
N SER A 96 -7.81 -6.01 -36.19
CA SER A 96 -7.31 -6.05 -37.58
C SER A 96 -7.06 -7.54 -37.89
N ARG A 97 -8.05 -8.26 -38.46
CA ARG A 97 -8.26 -8.50 -39.89
C ARG A 97 -7.02 -9.04 -40.60
#